data_AF-A0A912MTE8-F1
#
_entry.id   AF-A0A912MTE8-F1
#
_cell.length_a   1.000
_cell.length_b   1.000
_cell.length_c   1.000
_cell.angle_alpha   90.00
_cell.angle_beta   90.00
_cell.angle_gamma   90.00
#
_symmetry.space_group_name_H-M   'P 1'
#
loop_
_entity.id
_entity.type
_entity.pdbx_description
1 polymer ?
#
loop_
_entity_poly.entity_id
_entity_poly.type
_entity_poly.pdbx_seq_one_letter_code
_entity_poly.pdbx_strand_id
1 'polypeptide(L)'
;MFFILLFLSLACDDVQAGITDLNCTNFVDGVFKYAESAVNCRNKISDANCLILYEAAVEYNTENERNAKCGGNPPDPQLVQAAIDTCPKTCGYCCLTPAFLCQNKQQSRVPCSSVTEEMCESQAWKTILTEDCPNVCGFCDSGFVKPVKGVGFAARDN
;
A
#
# COMPACT_ATOMS: atom_id res chain seq x y z
N MET A 1 10.17 56.85 -16.24
CA MET A 1 8.70 56.77 -16.33
C MET A 1 8.37 55.42 -16.94
N PHE A 2 8.01 54.44 -16.12
CA PHE A 2 6.63 54.15 -15.70
C PHE A 2 5.97 53.22 -16.75
N PHE A 3 5.81 51.94 -16.41
CA PHE A 3 4.49 51.28 -16.26
C PHE A 3 4.08 50.57 -17.56
N ILE A 4 3.72 49.28 -17.68
CA ILE A 4 3.05 48.28 -16.83
C ILE A 4 3.26 46.94 -17.62
N LEU A 5 3.96 45.92 -17.11
CA LEU A 5 3.38 44.71 -16.45
C LEU A 5 2.13 44.17 -17.20
N LEU A 6 2.09 43.01 -17.82
CA LEU A 6 2.14 41.72 -17.17
C LEU A 6 2.00 40.67 -18.28
N PHE A 7 2.97 39.76 -18.30
CA PHE A 7 2.80 38.45 -18.91
C PHE A 7 1.57 37.80 -18.27
N LEU A 8 0.50 37.55 -19.04
CA LEU A 8 -0.49 36.53 -18.70
C LEU A 8 0.20 35.17 -18.85
N SER A 9 1.10 34.84 -17.92
CA SER A 9 1.37 33.45 -17.59
C SER A 9 0.04 32.87 -17.14
N LEU A 10 -0.55 32.00 -17.97
CA LEU A 10 -1.48 30.99 -17.51
C LEU A 10 -0.80 30.31 -16.32
N ALA A 11 -1.19 30.70 -15.11
CA ALA A 11 -1.19 29.78 -14.00
C ALA A 11 -2.25 28.74 -14.37
N CYS A 12 -1.81 27.69 -15.05
CA CYS A 12 -2.52 26.43 -14.92
C CYS A 12 -2.27 26.08 -13.46
N ASP A 13 -3.26 26.33 -12.60
CA ASP A 13 -3.31 25.63 -11.32
C ASP A 13 -3.31 24.15 -11.72
N ASP A 14 -2.18 23.49 -11.57
CA ASP A 14 -2.11 22.04 -11.57
C ASP A 14 -3.07 21.62 -10.46
N VAL A 15 -4.29 21.26 -10.84
CA VAL A 15 -5.18 20.47 -9.99
C VAL A 15 -4.34 19.26 -9.64
N GLN A 16 -3.79 19.24 -8.43
CA GLN A 16 -3.09 18.08 -7.91
C GLN A 16 -4.10 16.95 -7.99
N ALA A 17 -3.94 16.09 -8.99
CA ALA A 17 -4.75 14.91 -9.15
C ALA A 17 -4.38 14.02 -7.97
N GLY A 18 -5.22 14.06 -6.94
CA GLY A 18 -5.09 13.17 -5.79
C GLY A 18 -5.24 11.71 -6.21
N ILE A 19 -4.84 10.82 -5.32
CA ILE A 19 -4.88 9.37 -5.54
C ILE A 19 -6.27 8.93 -6.06
N THR A 20 -6.29 8.35 -7.25
CA THR A 20 -7.48 7.82 -7.92
C THR A 20 -7.82 6.40 -7.47
N ASP A 21 -6.78 5.60 -7.21
CA ASP A 21 -6.91 4.26 -6.63
C ASP A 21 -6.76 4.29 -5.09
N LEU A 22 -7.90 4.33 -4.39
CA LEU A 22 -7.93 4.44 -2.93
C LEU A 22 -7.54 3.16 -2.19
N ASN A 23 -7.18 2.07 -2.88
CA ASN A 23 -6.66 0.87 -2.23
C ASN A 23 -5.44 1.20 -1.36
N CYS A 24 -5.39 0.63 -0.15
CA CYS A 24 -4.32 0.87 0.83
C CYS A 24 -4.12 2.34 1.22
N THR A 25 -5.15 3.18 1.14
CA THR A 25 -5.09 4.59 1.59
C THR A 25 -5.92 4.84 2.84
N ASN A 26 -5.58 5.90 3.57
CA ASN A 26 -6.37 6.46 4.66
C ASN A 26 -6.69 7.92 4.36
N PHE A 27 -7.84 8.39 4.84
CA PHE A 27 -8.21 9.80 4.77
C PHE A 27 -7.65 10.54 5.99
N VAL A 28 -6.66 11.42 5.78
CA VAL A 28 -5.94 12.14 6.84
C VAL A 28 -5.81 13.60 6.42
N ASP A 29 -6.21 14.52 7.30
CA ASP A 29 -6.15 15.97 7.06
C ASP A 29 -6.85 16.45 5.77
N GLY A 30 -7.94 15.79 5.38
CA GLY A 30 -8.74 16.18 4.21
C GLY A 30 -8.24 15.62 2.87
N VAL A 31 -7.18 14.80 2.87
CA VAL A 31 -6.60 14.19 1.67
C VAL A 31 -6.41 12.69 1.87
N PHE A 32 -6.42 11.92 0.77
CA PHE A 32 -6.07 10.50 0.81
C PHE A 32 -4.55 10.34 0.77
N LYS A 33 -4.02 9.56 1.71
CA LYS A 33 -2.59 9.23 1.79
C LYS A 33 -2.40 7.73 1.92
N TYR A 34 -1.29 7.20 1.43
CA TYR A 34 -1.00 5.78 1.60
C TYR A 34 -0.85 5.39 3.06
N ALA A 35 -1.58 4.36 3.47
CA ALA A 35 -1.48 3.76 4.78
C ALA A 35 -0.13 3.04 4.93
N GLU A 36 0.30 2.81 6.18
CA GLU A 36 1.50 1.99 6.45
C GLU A 36 1.38 0.59 5.83
N SER A 37 0.16 0.05 5.80
CA SER A 37 -0.17 -1.22 5.14
C SER A 37 0.02 -1.21 3.63
N ALA A 38 0.24 -0.06 2.98
CA ALA A 38 0.58 0.00 1.56
C ALA A 38 2.03 -0.46 1.29
N VAL A 39 2.93 -0.31 2.29
CA VAL A 39 4.38 -0.45 2.11
C VAL A 39 5.06 -1.36 3.15
N ASN A 40 4.29 -2.00 4.04
CA ASN A 40 4.78 -2.85 5.13
C ASN A 40 5.17 -4.29 4.73
N CYS A 41 5.15 -4.60 3.43
CA CYS A 41 5.61 -5.88 2.88
C CYS A 41 6.91 -5.71 2.09
N ARG A 42 7.50 -6.83 1.67
CA ARG A 42 8.62 -6.85 0.73
C ARG A 42 8.13 -7.10 -0.70
N ASN A 43 8.85 -6.57 -1.68
CA ASN A 43 8.68 -6.94 -3.07
C ASN A 43 9.06 -8.42 -3.28
N LYS A 44 8.50 -9.07 -4.32
CA LYS A 44 8.86 -10.46 -4.67
C LYS A 44 10.16 -10.55 -5.46
N ILE A 45 10.57 -9.45 -6.08
CA ILE A 45 11.90 -9.24 -6.67
C ILE A 45 12.62 -8.10 -5.94
N SER A 46 13.88 -7.82 -6.29
CA SER A 46 14.63 -6.73 -5.66
C SER A 46 13.97 -5.37 -5.89
N ASP A 47 14.09 -4.47 -4.91
CA ASP A 47 13.56 -3.10 -5.01
C ASP A 47 14.13 -2.37 -6.23
N ALA A 48 15.39 -2.61 -6.57
CA ALA A 48 16.03 -2.06 -7.77
C ALA A 48 15.35 -2.54 -9.07
N ASN A 49 15.00 -3.83 -9.17
CA ASN A 49 14.29 -4.34 -10.34
C ASN A 49 12.86 -3.81 -10.40
N CYS A 50 12.19 -3.65 -9.24
CA CYS A 50 10.88 -3.01 -9.18
C CYS A 50 10.93 -1.57 -9.66
N LEU A 51 11.98 -0.81 -9.30
CA LEU A 51 12.15 0.56 -9.80
C LEU A 51 12.43 0.61 -11.31
N ILE A 52 13.12 -0.39 -11.88
CA ILE A 52 13.26 -0.49 -13.35
C ILE A 52 11.89 -0.70 -14.02
N LEU A 53 11.02 -1.51 -13.42
CA LEU A 53 9.70 -1.82 -13.98
C LEU A 53 8.71 -0.65 -13.80
N TYR A 54 8.63 -0.10 -12.59
CA TYR A 54 7.57 0.80 -12.15
C TYR A 54 8.01 2.25 -11.96
N GLU A 55 9.31 2.55 -12.12
CA GLU A 55 9.95 3.88 -12.15
C GLU A 55 9.90 4.70 -10.85
N ALA A 56 8.80 4.63 -10.10
CA ALA A 56 8.61 5.33 -8.83
C ALA A 56 8.00 4.38 -7.80
N ALA A 57 8.48 4.49 -6.56
CA ALA A 57 7.92 3.77 -5.43
C ALA A 57 6.90 4.64 -4.70
N VAL A 58 5.83 4.01 -4.23
CA VAL A 58 4.89 4.58 -3.28
C VAL A 58 5.55 4.72 -1.92
N GLU A 59 5.29 5.84 -1.25
CA GLU A 59 5.78 6.12 0.10
C GLU A 59 4.62 6.28 1.09
N TYR A 60 4.83 5.80 2.31
CA TYR A 60 3.89 5.98 3.42
C TYR A 60 3.57 7.47 3.64
N ASN A 61 2.30 7.78 3.92
CA ASN A 61 1.83 9.13 4.27
C ASN A 61 2.09 10.17 3.17
N THR A 62 2.15 9.74 1.92
CA THR A 62 2.19 10.61 0.73
C THR A 62 0.87 10.54 -0.04
N GLU A 63 0.60 11.59 -0.82
CA GLU A 63 -0.62 11.75 -1.64
C GLU A 63 -0.34 11.66 -3.14
N ASN A 64 0.90 11.31 -3.51
CA ASN A 64 1.30 11.17 -4.90
C ASN A 64 0.57 10.00 -5.55
N GLU A 65 0.02 10.21 -6.74
CA GLU A 65 -0.56 9.12 -7.52
C GLU A 65 0.47 8.00 -7.77
N ARG A 66 0.01 6.75 -7.83
CA ARG A 66 0.89 5.63 -8.19
C ARG A 66 1.44 5.87 -9.59
N ASN A 67 2.63 5.34 -9.88
CA ASN A 67 3.07 5.29 -11.27
C ASN A 67 2.02 4.55 -12.11
N ALA A 68 1.67 5.08 -13.28
CA ALA A 68 0.66 4.48 -14.16
C ALA A 68 0.99 3.03 -14.54
N LYS A 69 2.24 2.57 -14.41
CA LYS A 69 2.62 1.17 -14.62
C LYS A 69 2.16 0.22 -13.51
N CYS A 70 1.88 0.72 -12.31
CA CYS A 70 1.42 -0.09 -11.18
C CYS A 70 -0.03 -0.57 -11.33
N GLY A 71 -0.87 0.20 -12.03
CA GLY A 71 -2.28 -0.14 -12.17
C GLY A 71 -2.97 0.47 -13.39
N GLY A 72 -2.37 1.45 -14.07
CA GLY A 72 -3.04 2.24 -15.11
C GLY A 72 -3.74 3.47 -14.55
N ASN A 73 -4.25 4.31 -15.45
CA ASN A 73 -5.19 5.39 -15.11
C ASN A 73 -6.30 5.43 -16.19
N PRO A 74 -7.49 4.90 -15.91
CA PRO A 74 -7.95 4.32 -14.64
C PRO A 74 -7.29 2.96 -14.31
N PRO A 75 -7.41 2.46 -13.06
CA PRO A 75 -6.86 1.17 -12.66
C PRO A 75 -7.45 -0.02 -13.45
N ASP A 76 -6.58 -0.75 -14.14
CA ASP A 76 -6.84 -2.03 -14.77
C ASP A 76 -6.58 -3.19 -13.77
N PRO A 77 -7.56 -4.07 -13.52
CA PRO A 77 -7.39 -5.15 -12.54
C PRO A 77 -6.24 -6.11 -12.82
N GLN A 78 -5.87 -6.34 -14.09
CA GLN A 78 -4.76 -7.24 -14.43
C GLN A 78 -3.41 -6.59 -14.14
N LEU A 79 -3.27 -5.29 -14.42
CA LEU A 79 -2.07 -4.54 -14.05
C LEU A 79 -1.90 -4.44 -12.54
N VAL A 80 -2.99 -4.16 -11.82
CA VAL A 80 -2.99 -4.14 -10.35
C VAL A 80 -2.57 -5.52 -9.81
N GLN A 81 -3.13 -6.61 -10.35
CA GLN A 81 -2.74 -7.95 -9.92
C GLN A 81 -1.27 -8.26 -10.22
N ALA A 82 -0.75 -7.84 -11.38
CA ALA A 82 0.66 -8.03 -11.71
C ALA A 82 1.59 -7.27 -10.75
N ALA A 83 1.19 -6.05 -10.33
CA ALA A 83 1.90 -5.27 -9.33
C ALA A 83 1.86 -5.96 -7.94
N ILE A 84 0.71 -6.48 -7.53
CA ILE A 84 0.56 -7.27 -6.29
C ILE A 84 1.47 -8.50 -6.31
N ASP A 85 1.51 -9.22 -7.43
CA ASP A 85 2.25 -10.49 -7.58
C ASP A 85 3.77 -10.27 -7.69
N THR A 86 4.23 -9.08 -8.10
CA THR A 86 5.65 -8.82 -8.42
C THR A 86 6.30 -7.82 -7.48
N CYS A 87 5.72 -6.63 -7.34
CA CYS A 87 6.29 -5.50 -6.62
C CYS A 87 5.25 -4.76 -5.75
N PRO A 88 4.60 -5.47 -4.81
CA PRO A 88 3.51 -4.90 -4.01
C PRO A 88 3.97 -3.72 -3.15
N LYS A 89 5.23 -3.71 -2.68
CA LYS A 89 5.76 -2.58 -1.90
C LYS A 89 5.96 -1.35 -2.76
N THR A 90 6.64 -1.51 -3.90
CA THR A 90 6.91 -0.39 -4.82
C THR A 90 5.61 0.23 -5.32
N CYS A 91 4.60 -0.59 -5.62
CA CYS A 91 3.31 -0.10 -6.08
C CYS A 91 2.30 0.22 -4.97
N GLY A 92 2.68 0.14 -3.69
CA GLY A 92 1.79 0.52 -2.59
C GLY A 92 0.55 -0.38 -2.45
N TYR A 93 0.68 -1.68 -2.76
CA TYR A 93 -0.38 -2.68 -2.71
C TYR A 93 -0.13 -3.78 -1.67
N CYS A 94 0.77 -3.57 -0.70
CA CYS A 94 1.04 -4.57 0.33
C CYS A 94 -0.23 -5.04 1.05
N CYS A 95 -1.19 -4.14 1.33
CA CYS A 95 -2.44 -4.47 2.01
C CYS A 95 -3.34 -5.44 1.24
N LEU A 96 -3.11 -5.59 -0.08
CA LEU A 96 -3.83 -6.51 -0.95
C LEU A 96 -3.11 -7.86 -1.09
N THR A 97 -1.88 -8.01 -0.58
CA THR A 97 -1.17 -9.28 -0.64
C THR A 97 -1.79 -10.29 0.35
N PRO A 98 -1.87 -11.59 0.02
CA PRO A 98 -2.52 -12.59 0.87
C PRO A 98 -2.00 -12.64 2.31
N ALA A 99 -0.68 -12.45 2.49
CA ALA A 99 -0.03 -12.42 3.79
C ALA A 99 -0.51 -11.25 4.67
N PHE A 100 -0.98 -10.15 4.08
CA PHE A 100 -1.42 -8.94 4.78
C PHE A 100 -2.94 -8.73 4.69
N LEU A 101 -3.67 -9.53 3.91
CA LEU A 101 -5.10 -9.33 3.64
C LEU A 101 -6.01 -9.95 4.72
N CYS A 102 -5.98 -9.39 5.91
CA CYS A 102 -6.87 -9.71 7.02
C CYS A 102 -7.04 -8.52 7.96
N GLN A 103 -7.84 -8.69 9.02
CA GLN A 103 -7.98 -7.67 10.06
C GLN A 103 -7.17 -8.05 11.31
N ASN A 104 -6.58 -7.05 11.95
CA ASN A 104 -6.05 -7.20 13.30
C ASN A 104 -7.20 -7.42 14.30
N LYS A 105 -6.87 -8.05 15.43
CA LYS A 105 -7.80 -8.24 16.53
C LYS A 105 -8.13 -6.88 17.17
N GLN A 106 -9.41 -6.59 17.33
CA GLN A 106 -9.90 -5.33 17.90
C GLN A 106 -9.40 -5.09 19.34
N GLN A 107 -9.29 -6.16 20.14
CA GLN A 107 -8.73 -6.16 21.48
C GLN A 107 -7.46 -7.02 21.50
N SER A 108 -6.41 -6.51 20.88
CA SER A 108 -5.08 -7.11 20.90
C SER A 108 -4.42 -6.94 22.27
N ARG A 109 -3.53 -7.87 22.65
CA ARG A 109 -2.69 -7.79 23.86
C ARG A 109 -1.63 -6.69 23.71
N VAL A 110 -1.21 -6.42 22.48
CA VAL A 110 -0.30 -5.34 22.11
C VAL A 110 -0.95 -4.40 21.10
N PRO A 111 -0.72 -3.08 21.18
CA PRO A 111 -1.25 -2.17 20.17
C PRO A 111 -0.56 -2.43 18.83
N CYS A 112 -1.32 -2.83 17.81
CA CYS A 112 -0.76 -3.19 16.51
C CYS A 112 -0.03 -2.03 15.81
N SER A 113 -0.36 -0.78 16.15
CA SER A 113 0.32 0.42 15.67
C SER A 113 1.72 0.62 16.26
N SER A 114 2.12 -0.14 17.29
CA SER A 114 3.47 -0.07 17.88
C SER A 114 4.34 -1.28 17.54
N VAL A 115 3.83 -2.21 16.73
CA VAL A 115 4.55 -3.42 16.34
C VAL A 115 5.60 -3.03 15.30
N THR A 116 6.85 -3.38 15.56
CA THR A 116 7.96 -3.13 14.63
C THR A 116 8.25 -4.37 13.77
N GLU A 117 8.98 -4.18 12.67
CA GLU A 117 9.42 -5.30 11.81
C GLU A 117 10.25 -6.33 12.61
N GLU A 118 11.14 -5.88 13.50
CA GLU A 118 11.91 -6.76 14.38
C GLU A 118 11.03 -7.61 15.31
N MET A 119 9.90 -7.07 15.77
CA MET A 119 8.94 -7.84 16.55
C MET A 119 8.26 -8.92 15.70
N CYS A 120 7.95 -8.62 14.44
CA CYS A 120 7.39 -9.61 13.52
C CYS A 120 8.37 -10.75 13.21
N GLU A 121 9.68 -10.48 13.16
CA GLU A 121 10.72 -11.49 12.94
C GLU A 121 11.07 -12.29 14.21
N SER A 122 10.72 -11.76 15.39
CA SER A 122 11.05 -12.39 16.67
C SER A 122 10.18 -13.62 16.95
N GLN A 123 10.86 -14.77 17.17
CA GLN A 123 10.19 -16.01 17.55
C GLN A 123 9.41 -15.89 18.88
N ALA A 124 9.82 -14.99 19.78
CA ALA A 124 9.13 -14.76 21.04
C ALA A 124 7.75 -14.09 20.85
N TRP A 125 7.62 -13.26 19.81
CA TRP A 125 6.41 -12.48 19.53
C TRP A 125 5.50 -13.14 18.49
N LYS A 126 6.05 -14.04 17.66
CA LYS A 126 5.35 -14.68 16.53
C LYS A 126 3.94 -15.16 16.88
N THR A 127 3.78 -15.92 17.96
CA THR A 127 2.46 -16.45 18.36
C THR A 127 1.48 -15.34 18.72
N ILE A 128 1.92 -14.35 19.50
CA ILE A 128 1.08 -13.21 19.93
C ILE A 128 0.67 -12.39 18.71
N LEU A 129 1.61 -12.06 17.83
CA LEU A 129 1.37 -11.20 16.68
C LEU A 129 0.57 -11.90 15.58
N THR A 130 0.68 -13.23 15.45
CA THR A 130 -0.17 -14.01 14.53
C THR A 130 -1.65 -13.91 14.91
N GLU A 131 -1.96 -13.94 16.20
CA GLU A 131 -3.35 -13.87 16.68
C GLU A 131 -3.87 -12.42 16.78
N ASP A 132 -3.00 -11.49 17.15
CA ASP A 132 -3.40 -10.13 17.50
C ASP A 132 -3.22 -9.14 16.36
N CYS A 133 -2.07 -9.19 15.68
CA CYS A 133 -1.68 -8.21 14.67
C CYS A 133 -1.22 -8.84 13.33
N PRO A 134 -1.96 -9.84 12.78
CA PRO A 134 -1.50 -10.58 11.61
C PRO A 134 -1.35 -9.71 10.36
N ASN A 135 -2.16 -8.67 10.21
CA ASN A 135 -2.08 -7.75 9.08
C ASN A 135 -0.81 -6.88 9.12
N VAL A 136 -0.23 -6.62 10.29
CA VAL A 136 1.00 -5.81 10.38
C VAL A 136 2.22 -6.64 10.00
N CYS A 137 2.24 -7.90 10.44
CA CYS A 137 3.40 -8.79 10.27
C CYS A 137 3.34 -9.70 9.04
N GLY A 138 2.26 -9.66 8.27
CA GLY A 138 2.12 -10.54 7.11
C GLY A 138 1.78 -11.99 7.49
N PHE A 139 0.95 -12.22 8.52
CA PHE A 139 0.55 -13.55 9.00
C PHE A 139 -0.90 -13.92 8.67
N CYS A 140 -1.56 -13.20 7.78
CA CYS A 140 -2.96 -13.45 7.42
C CYS A 140 -3.18 -14.77 6.68
N ASP A 141 -2.13 -15.35 6.10
CA ASP A 141 -2.12 -16.67 5.46
C ASP A 141 -1.90 -17.82 6.47
N SER A 142 -1.56 -17.50 7.72
CA SER A 142 -1.61 -18.48 8.80
C SER A 142 -3.07 -18.82 9.08
N GLY A 143 -3.44 -20.10 9.01
CA GLY A 143 -4.84 -20.58 9.07
C GLY A 143 -5.63 -20.27 10.35
N PHE A 144 -5.11 -19.40 11.22
CA PHE A 144 -5.74 -18.87 12.43
C PHE A 144 -6.59 -17.61 12.17
N VAL A 145 -6.43 -16.96 11.01
CA VAL A 145 -7.05 -15.65 10.74
C VAL A 145 -8.19 -15.77 9.72
N LYS A 146 -9.30 -15.06 9.97
CA LYS A 146 -10.41 -14.99 9.01
C LYS A 146 -10.07 -14.01 7.88
N PRO A 147 -10.17 -14.41 6.60
CA PRO A 147 -9.96 -13.49 5.49
C PRO A 147 -11.01 -12.39 5.46
N VAL A 148 -10.66 -11.22 4.93
CA VAL A 148 -11.61 -10.13 4.72
C VAL A 148 -12.66 -10.58 3.71
N LYS A 149 -13.94 -10.66 4.12
CA LYS A 149 -15.05 -10.96 3.20
C LYS A 149 -15.17 -9.81 2.20
N GLY A 150 -14.75 -10.02 0.95
CA GLY A 150 -14.96 -9.05 -0.13
C GLY A 150 -13.86 -8.98 -1.19
N VAL A 151 -12.67 -9.52 -0.94
CA VAL A 151 -11.59 -9.54 -1.94
C VAL A 151 -11.43 -10.98 -2.43
N GLY A 152 -12.11 -11.29 -3.54
CA GLY A 152 -12.07 -12.61 -4.17
C GLY A 152 -10.71 -12.88 -4.80
N PHE A 153 -9.78 -13.43 -4.01
CA PHE A 153 -8.66 -14.17 -4.57
C PHE A 153 -9.19 -15.50 -5.09
N ALA A 154 -9.43 -15.56 -6.41
CA ALA A 154 -9.60 -16.84 -7.08
C ALA A 154 -8.36 -17.68 -6.79
N ALA A 155 -8.54 -18.79 -6.08
CA ALA A 155 -7.50 -19.76 -5.81
C ALA A 155 -6.81 -20.14 -7.13
N ARG A 156 -5.51 -19.86 -7.24
CA ARG A 156 -4.65 -20.48 -8.25
C ARG A 156 -4.27 -21.86 -7.72
N ASP A 157 -5.15 -22.83 -7.92
CA ASP A 157 -4.82 -24.24 -7.84
C ASP A 157 -4.20 -24.63 -9.20
N ASN A 158 -2.89 -24.84 -9.25
CA ASN A 158 -2.24 -25.70 -10.25
C ASN A 158 -0.94 -26.28 -9.70
#